data_AF-A0A7Z8Y6V8-F1
#
_entry.id   AF-A0A7Z8Y6V8-F1
#
_cell.length_a   1.000
_cell.length_b   1.000
_cell.length_c   1.000
_cell.angle_alpha   90.00
_cell.angle_beta   90.00
_cell.angle_gamma   90.00
#
_symmetry.space_group_name_H-M   'P 1'
#
loop_
_entity.id
_entity.type
_entity.pdbx_description
1 polymer ?
#
loop_
_entity_poly.entity_id
_entity_poly.type
_entity_poly.pdbx_seq_one_letter_code
_entity_poly.pdbx_strand_id
1 'polypeptide(L)'
;MTRPDDDWTDLTQAWTETPDPEPRLDAGFIRSLRRRDRLARLNFWVEMGGGVVVLGIVGWGAYRGLPLAPLAAGLVFVLAALGLTFWARRDHPGLLTETPQAGLRFALGQARTGYRWALSGVAISVAAMIFLGVIQTTVDPARGPAGAVIAGMFVFLVICIGYYLRHARRCRHRMAAHRAALEALEMDAP
;
A
#
# COMPACT_ATOMS: atom_id res chain seq x y z
N MET A 1 -12.71 -1.77 28.39
CA MET A 1 -11.56 -0.87 28.16
C MET A 1 -10.80 -1.39 26.95
N THR A 2 -11.00 -0.76 25.80
CA THR A 2 -10.38 -1.08 24.51
C THR A 2 -8.94 -0.58 24.50
N ARG A 3 -7.96 -1.49 24.49
CA ARG A 3 -6.54 -1.13 24.35
C ARG A 3 -6.33 -0.58 22.93
N PRO A 4 -5.84 0.65 22.75
CA PRO A 4 -5.63 1.21 21.42
C PRO A 4 -4.48 0.47 20.73
N ASP A 5 -4.67 0.14 19.46
CA ASP A 5 -3.69 -0.45 18.53
C ASP A 5 -2.49 0.50 18.21
N ASP A 6 -1.88 1.15 19.22
CA ASP A 6 -0.68 1.97 19.08
C ASP A 6 0.60 1.17 19.41
N ASP A 7 0.72 0.03 18.72
CA ASP A 7 1.82 -0.95 18.77
C ASP A 7 3.13 -0.45 18.11
N TRP A 8 3.38 0.87 18.10
CA TRP A 8 4.56 1.50 17.45
C TRP A 8 5.34 2.45 18.36
N THR A 9 4.66 3.08 19.33
CA THR A 9 5.30 3.86 20.38
C THR A 9 6.06 2.94 21.33
N ASP A 10 5.46 1.79 21.68
CA ASP A 10 6.11 0.71 22.44
C ASP A 10 7.35 0.15 21.74
N LEU A 11 7.36 0.13 20.40
CA LEU A 11 8.50 -0.35 19.59
C LEU A 11 9.70 0.60 19.57
N THR A 12 9.53 1.87 19.96
CA THR A 12 10.65 2.81 20.07
C THR A 12 11.10 2.91 21.52
N GLN A 13 10.15 2.81 22.46
CA GLN A 13 10.40 2.84 23.89
C GLN A 13 11.15 1.60 24.41
N ALA A 14 10.84 0.42 23.89
CA ALA A 14 11.54 -0.83 24.23
C ALA A 14 13.04 -0.82 23.86
N TRP A 15 13.46 0.05 22.94
CA TRP A 15 14.87 0.21 22.55
C TRP A 15 15.61 1.27 23.35
N THR A 16 14.90 2.27 23.88
CA THR A 16 15.50 3.34 24.68
C THR A 16 15.67 3.00 26.16
N GLU A 17 14.99 1.98 26.69
CA GLU A 17 14.89 1.77 28.15
C GLU A 17 15.81 0.73 28.79
N THR A 18 16.67 -0.02 28.07
CA THR A 18 17.64 -0.91 28.77
C THR A 18 18.89 -1.20 27.95
N PRO A 19 20.10 -0.89 28.47
CA PRO A 19 21.35 -1.33 27.87
C PRO A 19 21.63 -2.78 28.32
N ASP A 20 21.00 -3.75 27.67
CA ASP A 20 21.40 -5.16 27.81
C ASP A 20 22.59 -5.46 26.87
N PRO A 21 23.58 -6.29 27.27
CA PRO A 21 24.86 -6.43 26.55
C PRO A 21 24.76 -7.13 25.18
N GLU A 22 23.62 -7.73 24.87
CA GLU A 22 23.30 -8.25 23.55
C GLU A 22 21.85 -7.86 23.23
N PRO A 23 21.58 -6.95 22.29
CA PRO A 23 20.21 -6.61 21.92
C PRO A 23 19.63 -7.79 21.11
N ARG A 24 19.20 -8.85 21.79
CA ARG A 24 18.50 -9.97 21.17
C ARG A 24 17.11 -9.48 20.82
N LEU A 25 16.80 -9.45 19.53
CA LEU A 25 15.46 -9.17 19.01
C LEU A 25 14.43 -10.04 19.72
N ASP A 26 13.46 -9.42 20.39
CA ASP A 26 12.39 -10.14 21.08
C ASP A 26 11.67 -11.11 20.10
N ALA A 27 11.40 -12.33 20.57
CA ALA A 27 10.66 -13.34 19.82
C ALA A 27 9.24 -12.88 19.46
N GLY A 28 8.65 -11.96 20.23
CA GLY A 28 7.42 -11.25 19.87
C GLY A 28 7.59 -10.38 18.61
N PHE A 29 8.68 -9.62 18.54
CA PHE A 29 9.02 -8.76 17.41
C PHE A 29 9.26 -9.56 16.11
N ILE A 30 10.00 -10.66 16.17
CA ILE A 30 10.23 -11.52 14.99
C ILE A 30 8.91 -12.10 14.47
N ARG A 31 7.99 -12.52 15.36
CA ARG A 31 6.66 -13.04 14.97
C ARG A 31 5.80 -11.97 14.31
N SER A 32 5.80 -10.74 14.82
CA SER A 32 5.02 -9.64 14.25
C SER A 32 5.53 -9.25 12.85
N LEU A 33 6.86 -9.22 12.64
CA LEU A 33 7.47 -8.97 11.33
C LEU A 33 7.11 -10.07 10.32
N ARG A 34 7.19 -11.34 10.71
CA ARG A 34 6.79 -12.48 9.86
C ARG A 34 5.32 -12.42 9.47
N ARG A 35 4.43 -12.07 10.42
CA ARG A 35 3.00 -11.92 10.14
C ARG A 35 2.75 -10.79 9.13
N ARG A 36 3.43 -9.65 9.29
CA ARG A 36 3.32 -8.50 8.37
C ARG A 36 3.85 -8.83 6.97
N ASP A 37 4.97 -9.54 6.87
CA ASP A 37 5.50 -10.01 5.58
C ASP A 37 4.50 -10.95 4.88
N ARG A 38 3.91 -11.90 5.61
CA ARG A 38 2.89 -12.80 5.05
C ARG A 38 1.66 -12.05 4.55
N LEU A 39 1.14 -11.10 5.33
CA LEU A 39 0.00 -10.27 4.91
C LEU A 39 0.35 -9.40 3.70
N ALA A 40 1.56 -8.84 3.66
CA ALA A 40 2.03 -8.10 2.50
C ALA A 40 2.08 -8.99 1.26
N ARG A 41 2.61 -10.22 1.36
CA ARG A 41 2.59 -11.18 0.24
C ARG A 41 1.18 -11.55 -0.19
N LEU A 42 0.26 -11.80 0.74
CA LEU A 42 -1.14 -12.09 0.41
C LEU A 42 -1.80 -10.92 -0.32
N ASN A 43 -1.62 -9.69 0.16
CA ASN A 43 -2.14 -8.50 -0.51
C ASN A 43 -1.60 -8.36 -1.94
N PHE A 44 -0.34 -8.75 -2.19
CA PHE A 44 0.21 -8.79 -3.55
C PHE A 44 -0.59 -9.69 -4.47
N TRP A 45 -0.82 -10.92 -4.03
CA TRP A 45 -1.45 -11.94 -4.84
C TRP A 45 -2.89 -11.60 -5.11
N VAL A 46 -3.56 -10.94 -4.15
CA VAL A 46 -4.90 -10.38 -4.35
C VAL A 46 -4.87 -9.26 -5.40
N GLU A 47 -3.95 -8.31 -5.32
CA GLU A 47 -3.82 -7.23 -6.32
C GLU A 47 -3.49 -7.77 -7.72
N MET A 48 -2.56 -8.72 -7.81
CA MET A 48 -2.21 -9.39 -9.08
C MET A 48 -3.39 -10.18 -9.63
N GLY A 49 -4.08 -10.97 -8.79
CA GLY A 49 -5.26 -11.72 -9.17
C GLY A 49 -6.38 -10.80 -9.67
N GLY A 50 -6.61 -9.68 -9.00
CA GLY A 50 -7.56 -8.66 -9.45
C GLY A 50 -7.21 -8.10 -10.83
N GLY A 51 -5.93 -7.81 -11.08
CA GLY A 51 -5.47 -7.37 -12.40
C GLY A 51 -5.71 -8.40 -13.51
N VAL A 52 -5.47 -9.68 -13.23
CA VAL A 52 -5.77 -10.78 -14.17
C VAL A 52 -7.26 -10.86 -14.49
N VAL A 53 -8.12 -10.73 -13.47
CA VAL A 53 -9.59 -10.72 -13.67
C VAL A 53 -10.02 -9.55 -14.55
N VAL A 54 -9.50 -8.34 -14.29
CA VAL A 54 -9.83 -7.15 -15.10
C VAL A 54 -9.35 -7.32 -16.55
N LEU A 55 -8.15 -7.85 -16.78
CA LEU A 55 -7.67 -8.17 -18.12
C LEU A 55 -8.58 -9.19 -18.82
N GLY A 56 -9.07 -10.19 -18.10
CA GLY A 56 -10.06 -11.15 -18.61
C GLY A 56 -11.38 -10.48 -19.01
N ILE A 57 -11.88 -9.54 -18.22
CA ILE A 57 -13.09 -8.75 -18.53
C ILE A 57 -12.88 -7.89 -19.78
N VAL A 58 -11.73 -7.23 -19.92
CA VAL A 58 -11.39 -6.44 -21.10
C VAL A 58 -11.31 -7.33 -22.35
N GLY A 59 -10.66 -8.50 -22.25
CA GLY A 59 -10.58 -9.47 -23.34
C GLY A 59 -11.96 -10.02 -23.76
N TRP A 60 -12.81 -10.33 -22.78
CA TRP A 60 -14.19 -10.74 -23.02
C TRP A 60 -15.01 -9.63 -23.70
N GLY A 61 -14.86 -8.37 -23.26
CA GLY A 61 -15.50 -7.23 -23.87
C GLY A 61 -15.09 -7.01 -25.32
N ALA A 62 -13.80 -7.20 -25.64
CA ALA A 62 -13.30 -7.16 -27.01
C ALA A 62 -13.91 -8.28 -27.86
N TYR A 63 -13.99 -9.51 -27.35
CA TYR A 63 -14.62 -10.63 -28.04
C TYR A 63 -16.11 -10.38 -28.34
N ARG A 64 -16.81 -9.67 -27.44
CA ARG A 64 -18.23 -9.31 -27.61
C ARG A 64 -18.45 -8.09 -28.53
N GLY A 65 -17.38 -7.50 -29.08
CA GLY A 65 -17.46 -6.35 -29.98
C GLY A 65 -17.82 -5.04 -29.29
N LEU A 66 -17.48 -4.88 -28.01
CA LEU A 66 -17.68 -3.60 -27.31
C LEU A 66 -16.81 -2.49 -27.91
N PRO A 67 -17.20 -1.21 -27.76
CA PRO A 67 -16.42 -0.09 -28.28
C PRO A 67 -14.97 -0.10 -27.80
N LEU A 68 -14.03 0.18 -28.71
CA LEU A 68 -12.59 0.11 -28.42
C LEU A 68 -12.13 1.12 -27.36
N ALA A 69 -12.73 2.31 -27.33
CA ALA A 69 -12.33 3.38 -26.41
C ALA A 69 -12.41 2.98 -24.91
N PRO A 70 -13.55 2.49 -24.38
CA PRO A 70 -13.62 2.05 -22.98
C PRO A 70 -12.74 0.82 -22.69
N LEU A 71 -12.57 -0.08 -23.66
CA LEU A 71 -11.66 -1.22 -23.52
C LEU A 71 -10.20 -0.79 -23.41
N ALA A 72 -9.77 0.15 -24.25
CA ALA A 72 -8.42 0.73 -24.20
C ALA A 72 -8.19 1.48 -22.88
N ALA A 73 -9.16 2.26 -22.41
CA ALA A 73 -9.08 2.95 -21.12
C ALA A 73 -8.95 1.96 -19.95
N GLY A 74 -9.76 0.88 -19.95
CA GLY A 74 -9.66 -0.18 -18.95
C GLY A 74 -8.31 -0.92 -18.98
N LEU A 75 -7.79 -1.19 -20.18
CA LEU A 75 -6.49 -1.82 -20.38
C LEU A 75 -5.35 -0.95 -19.84
N VAL A 76 -5.33 0.34 -20.20
CA VAL A 76 -4.32 1.28 -19.71
C VAL A 76 -4.39 1.40 -18.19
N PHE A 77 -5.60 1.48 -17.63
CA PHE A 77 -5.80 1.55 -16.19
C PHE A 77 -5.24 0.33 -15.45
N VAL A 78 -5.57 -0.89 -15.90
CA VAL A 78 -5.10 -2.11 -15.22
C VAL A 78 -3.58 -2.29 -15.37
N LEU A 79 -3.01 -1.99 -16.53
CA LEU A 79 -1.56 -2.06 -16.74
C LEU A 79 -0.82 -1.04 -15.86
N ALA A 80 -1.34 0.18 -15.76
CA ALA A 80 -0.79 1.20 -14.87
C ALA A 80 -0.89 0.79 -13.39
N ALA A 81 -2.05 0.25 -12.96
CA ALA A 81 -2.25 -0.23 -11.60
C ALA A 81 -1.28 -1.38 -11.25
N LEU A 82 -1.14 -2.37 -12.14
CA LEU A 82 -0.18 -3.46 -11.99
C LEU A 82 1.26 -2.93 -11.91
N GLY A 83 1.63 -2.01 -12.81
CA GLY A 83 2.95 -1.36 -12.79
C GLY A 83 3.23 -0.63 -11.48
N LEU A 84 2.24 0.08 -10.93
CA LEU A 84 2.32 0.77 -9.64
C LEU A 84 2.42 -0.21 -8.46
N THR A 85 1.75 -1.37 -8.52
CA THR A 85 1.89 -2.43 -7.51
C THR A 85 3.30 -3.05 -7.54
N PHE A 86 3.86 -3.31 -8.73
CA PHE A 86 5.24 -3.77 -8.86
C PHE A 86 6.23 -2.72 -8.36
N TRP A 87 6.03 -1.46 -8.77
CA TRP A 87 6.86 -0.35 -8.32
C TRP A 87 6.83 -0.24 -6.80
N ALA A 88 5.67 -0.34 -6.14
CA ALA A 88 5.58 -0.25 -4.69
C ALA A 88 6.49 -1.26 -3.95
N ARG A 89 6.84 -2.39 -4.57
CA ARG A 89 7.62 -3.50 -3.98
C ARG A 89 9.08 -3.58 -4.39
N ARG A 90 9.54 -2.70 -5.28
CA ARG A 90 10.85 -2.81 -5.94
C ARG A 90 12.06 -2.98 -5.00
N ASP A 91 11.96 -2.53 -3.75
CA ASP A 91 13.08 -2.50 -2.80
C ASP A 91 12.78 -3.22 -1.47
N HIS A 92 11.89 -4.23 -1.45
CA HIS A 92 11.59 -4.96 -0.22
C HIS A 92 12.74 -5.94 0.12
N PRO A 93 13.56 -5.70 1.15
CA PRO A 93 14.88 -6.33 1.30
C PRO A 93 14.85 -7.80 1.79
N GLY A 94 13.71 -8.48 1.74
CA GLY A 94 13.51 -9.79 2.41
C GLY A 94 13.54 -9.67 3.93
N LEU A 95 13.07 -10.69 4.65
CA LEU A 95 13.03 -10.66 6.12
C LEU A 95 14.47 -10.74 6.67
N LEU A 96 14.97 -9.65 7.23
CA LEU A 96 16.28 -9.57 7.86
C LEU A 96 16.11 -9.46 9.38
N THR A 97 16.40 -10.53 10.13
CA THR A 97 16.21 -10.59 11.60
C THR A 97 17.46 -11.04 12.35
N GLU A 98 18.62 -11.02 11.69
CA GLU A 98 19.86 -11.55 12.27
C GLU A 98 20.50 -10.57 13.25
N THR A 99 20.35 -9.27 13.02
CA THR A 99 20.85 -8.22 13.91
C THR A 99 19.82 -7.12 14.13
N PRO A 100 19.90 -6.37 15.25
CA PRO A 100 19.10 -5.16 15.50
C PRO A 100 19.08 -4.18 14.33
N GLN A 101 20.26 -3.88 13.78
CA GLN A 101 20.45 -3.00 12.63
C GLN A 101 19.74 -3.55 11.39
N ALA A 102 19.82 -4.88 11.16
CA ALA A 102 19.14 -5.54 10.07
C ALA A 102 17.60 -5.49 10.24
N GLY A 103 17.09 -5.64 11.46
CA GLY A 103 15.67 -5.51 11.79
C GLY A 103 15.13 -4.10 11.57
N LEU A 104 15.89 -3.06 11.95
CA LEU A 104 15.52 -1.67 11.71
C LEU A 104 15.60 -1.29 10.22
N ARG A 105 16.61 -1.78 9.49
CA ARG A 105 16.69 -1.62 8.02
C ARG A 105 15.51 -2.30 7.32
N PHE A 106 15.10 -3.48 7.79
CA PHE A 106 13.89 -4.14 7.32
C PHE A 106 12.63 -3.33 7.58
N ALA A 107 12.43 -2.84 8.82
CA ALA A 107 11.29 -2.00 9.18
C ALA A 107 11.23 -0.70 8.35
N LEU A 108 12.38 -0.08 8.08
CA LEU A 108 12.49 1.09 7.21
C LEU A 108 12.12 0.74 5.76
N GLY A 109 12.56 -0.40 5.24
CA GLY A 109 12.17 -0.92 3.93
C GLY A 109 10.66 -1.18 3.82
N GLN A 110 10.05 -1.74 4.86
CA GLN A 110 8.59 -1.92 4.92
C GLN A 110 7.85 -0.59 4.96
N ALA A 111 8.34 0.39 5.71
CA ALA A 111 7.73 1.72 5.76
C ALA A 111 7.81 2.45 4.39
N ARG A 112 8.92 2.31 3.66
CA ARG A 112 9.07 2.82 2.27
C ARG A 112 8.11 2.13 1.31
N THR A 113 8.01 0.81 1.38
CA THR A 113 7.08 0.00 0.59
C THR A 113 5.64 0.46 0.85
N GLY A 114 5.26 0.61 2.13
CA GLY A 114 3.94 1.10 2.52
C GLY A 114 3.65 2.53 2.05
N TYR A 115 4.64 3.41 2.08
CA TYR A 115 4.50 4.77 1.53
C TYR A 115 4.27 4.76 0.02
N ARG A 116 5.04 3.98 -0.75
CA ARG A 116 4.87 3.84 -2.19
C ARG A 116 3.52 3.24 -2.54
N TRP A 117 3.10 2.21 -1.80
CA TRP A 117 1.77 1.60 -1.93
C TRP A 117 0.65 2.62 -1.69
N ALA A 118 0.79 3.48 -0.68
CA ALA A 118 -0.16 4.55 -0.43
C ALA A 118 -0.25 5.54 -1.60
N LEU A 119 0.89 5.95 -2.16
CA LEU A 119 0.93 6.83 -3.34
C LEU A 119 0.29 6.18 -4.56
N SER A 120 0.57 4.89 -4.79
CA SER A 120 -0.10 4.09 -5.83
C SER A 120 -1.61 4.09 -5.64
N GLY A 121 -2.10 3.87 -4.41
CA GLY A 121 -3.52 3.92 -4.08
C GLY A 121 -4.17 5.28 -4.36
N VAL A 122 -3.49 6.39 -4.05
CA VAL A 122 -3.95 7.74 -4.41
C VAL A 122 -4.02 7.90 -5.93
N ALA A 123 -2.96 7.54 -6.66
CA ALA A 123 -2.90 7.68 -8.11
C ALA A 123 -4.02 6.87 -8.81
N ILE A 124 -4.23 5.63 -8.39
CA ILE A 124 -5.30 4.76 -8.90
C ILE A 124 -6.68 5.38 -8.60
N SER A 125 -6.89 5.90 -7.39
CA SER A 125 -8.17 6.50 -7.02
C SER A 125 -8.47 7.77 -7.85
N VAL A 126 -7.45 8.61 -8.08
CA VAL A 126 -7.58 9.80 -8.95
C VAL A 126 -7.86 9.40 -10.39
N ALA A 127 -7.14 8.40 -10.93
CA ALA A 127 -7.39 7.89 -12.28
C ALA A 127 -8.82 7.33 -12.42
N ALA A 128 -9.32 6.62 -11.40
CA ALA A 128 -10.69 6.12 -11.37
C ALA A 128 -11.73 7.26 -11.34
N MET A 129 -11.46 8.35 -10.60
CA MET A 129 -12.34 9.54 -10.60
C MET A 129 -12.41 10.17 -12.00
N ILE A 130 -11.26 10.32 -12.67
CA ILE A 130 -11.20 10.86 -14.04
C ILE A 130 -12.00 9.95 -14.99
N PHE A 131 -11.79 8.64 -14.91
CA PHE A 131 -12.49 7.65 -15.72
C PHE A 131 -14.02 7.70 -15.52
N LEU A 132 -14.48 7.76 -14.26
CA LEU A 132 -15.90 7.92 -13.95
C LEU A 132 -16.47 9.24 -14.49
N GLY A 133 -15.70 10.33 -14.40
CA GLY A 133 -16.08 11.61 -14.99
C GLY A 133 -16.26 11.52 -16.51
N VAL A 134 -15.34 10.85 -17.21
CA VAL A 134 -15.46 10.62 -18.66
C VAL A 134 -16.70 9.77 -18.98
N ILE A 135 -16.93 8.66 -18.27
CA ILE A 135 -18.13 7.83 -18.46
C ILE A 135 -19.41 8.65 -18.27
N GLN A 136 -19.48 9.48 -17.23
CA GLN A 136 -20.65 10.32 -16.96
C GLN A 136 -20.96 11.29 -18.10
N THR A 137 -19.92 11.79 -18.79
CA THR A 137 -20.10 12.70 -19.94
C THR A 137 -20.37 12.00 -21.27
N THR A 138 -20.07 10.71 -21.39
CA THR A 138 -20.10 9.98 -22.68
C THR A 138 -21.20 8.94 -22.78
N VAL A 139 -21.74 8.47 -21.64
CA VAL A 139 -22.84 7.50 -21.60
C VAL A 139 -24.16 8.23 -21.40
N ASP A 140 -25.14 7.89 -22.25
CA ASP A 140 -26.50 8.40 -22.16
C ASP A 140 -27.08 8.19 -20.75
N PRO A 141 -27.49 9.25 -20.02
CA PRO A 141 -28.06 9.13 -18.67
C PRO A 141 -29.26 8.19 -18.59
N ALA A 142 -30.00 7.99 -19.68
CA ALA A 142 -31.15 7.08 -19.73
C ALA A 142 -30.75 5.60 -19.85
N ARG A 143 -29.49 5.30 -20.22
CA ARG A 143 -28.94 3.95 -20.40
C ARG A 143 -27.75 3.65 -19.48
N GLY A 144 -27.25 4.66 -18.77
CA GLY A 144 -26.11 4.57 -17.86
C GLY A 144 -26.49 4.23 -16.42
N PRO A 145 -25.48 3.96 -15.56
CA PRO A 145 -25.71 3.79 -14.13
C PRO A 145 -26.35 5.05 -13.53
N ALA A 146 -27.32 4.87 -12.64
CA ALA A 146 -28.05 5.98 -12.01
C ALA A 146 -27.08 7.00 -11.40
N GLY A 147 -27.35 8.29 -11.53
CA GLY A 147 -26.46 9.36 -11.04
C GLY A 147 -26.07 9.23 -9.56
N ALA A 148 -26.95 8.64 -8.73
CA ALA A 148 -26.67 8.31 -7.34
C ALA A 148 -25.52 7.29 -7.18
N VAL A 149 -25.41 6.30 -8.08
CA VAL A 149 -24.33 5.31 -8.08
C VAL A 149 -23.00 5.99 -8.39
N ILE A 150 -22.97 6.84 -9.42
CA ILE A 150 -21.77 7.60 -9.80
C ILE A 150 -21.33 8.51 -8.65
N ALA A 151 -22.26 9.27 -8.05
CA ALA A 151 -21.99 10.12 -6.89
C ALA A 151 -21.45 9.30 -5.70
N GLY A 152 -22.05 8.13 -5.42
CA GLY A 152 -21.56 7.22 -4.39
C GLY A 152 -20.13 6.73 -4.65
N MET A 153 -19.80 6.38 -5.89
CA MET A 153 -18.44 5.98 -6.26
C MET A 153 -17.44 7.13 -6.10
N PHE A 154 -17.83 8.37 -6.45
CA PHE A 154 -17.01 9.56 -6.21
C PHE A 154 -16.71 9.76 -4.72
N VAL A 155 -17.73 9.72 -3.86
CA VAL A 155 -17.56 9.85 -2.41
C VAL A 155 -16.65 8.75 -1.86
N PHE A 156 -16.85 7.51 -2.31
CA PHE A 156 -16.00 6.38 -1.93
C PHE A 156 -14.53 6.62 -2.31
N LEU A 157 -14.26 7.08 -3.53
CA LEU A 157 -12.89 7.37 -3.99
C LEU A 157 -12.22 8.48 -3.18
N VAL A 158 -12.97 9.53 -2.81
CA VAL A 158 -12.47 10.60 -1.93
C VAL A 158 -12.08 10.04 -0.55
N ILE A 159 -12.91 9.16 0.02
CA ILE A 159 -12.59 8.49 1.30
C ILE A 159 -11.34 7.62 1.16
N CYS A 160 -11.21 6.86 0.07
CA CYS A 160 -10.01 6.07 -0.22
C CYS A 160 -8.76 6.94 -0.31
N ILE A 161 -8.82 8.06 -1.04
CA ILE A 161 -7.70 9.03 -1.13
C ILE A 161 -7.33 9.54 0.26
N GLY A 162 -8.31 9.96 1.08
CA GLY A 162 -8.06 10.41 2.44
C GLY A 162 -7.38 9.35 3.31
N TYR A 163 -7.84 8.09 3.20
CA TYR A 163 -7.23 6.95 3.87
C TYR A 163 -5.77 6.74 3.43
N TYR A 164 -5.51 6.70 2.12
CA TYR A 164 -4.16 6.52 1.59
C TYR A 164 -3.23 7.69 1.97
N LEU A 165 -3.70 8.94 1.95
CA LEU A 165 -2.91 10.09 2.39
C LEU A 165 -2.58 10.01 3.88
N ARG A 166 -3.53 9.60 4.73
CA ARG A 166 -3.28 9.36 6.15
C ARG A 166 -2.27 8.24 6.35
N HIS A 167 -2.38 7.15 5.59
CA HIS A 167 -1.42 6.05 5.63
C HIS A 167 -0.02 6.51 5.20
N ALA A 168 0.10 7.27 4.11
CA ALA A 168 1.35 7.85 3.64
C ALA A 168 2.01 8.74 4.70
N ARG A 169 1.23 9.59 5.39
CA ARG A 169 1.72 10.40 6.52
C ARG A 169 2.28 9.53 7.64
N ARG A 170 1.53 8.50 8.06
CA ARG A 170 2.00 7.54 9.09
C ARG A 170 3.28 6.83 8.68
N CYS A 171 3.38 6.37 7.44
CA CYS A 171 4.60 5.74 6.92
C CYS A 171 5.79 6.71 6.92
N ARG A 172 5.60 7.99 6.56
CA ARG A 172 6.67 9.00 6.64
C ARG A 172 7.17 9.21 8.07
N HIS A 173 6.26 9.31 9.04
CA HIS A 173 6.65 9.42 10.45
C HIS A 173 7.44 8.20 10.92
N ARG A 174 7.00 6.98 10.57
CA ARG A 174 7.73 5.74 10.89
C ARG A 174 9.10 5.70 10.23
N MET A 175 9.23 6.14 8.98
CA MET A 175 10.52 6.22 8.30
C MET A 175 11.49 7.15 9.02
N ALA A 176 11.02 8.30 9.50
CA ALA A 176 11.85 9.24 10.25
C ALA A 176 12.31 8.63 11.59
N ALA A 177 11.39 8.01 12.34
CA ALA A 177 11.71 7.35 13.60
C ALA A 177 12.73 6.20 13.43
N HIS A 178 12.55 5.34 12.43
CA HIS A 178 13.49 4.24 12.18
C HIS A 178 14.86 4.71 11.68
N ARG A 179 14.94 5.85 10.97
CA ARG A 179 16.22 6.47 10.59
C ARG A 179 16.95 7.01 11.80
N ALA A 180 16.27 7.77 12.66
CA ALA A 180 16.87 8.30 13.88
C ALA A 180 17.38 7.18 14.81
N ALA A 181 16.64 6.07 14.94
CA ALA A 181 17.08 4.90 15.71
C ALA A 181 18.30 4.20 15.10
N LEU A 182 18.40 4.12 13.77
CA LEU A 182 19.59 3.59 13.08
C LEU A 182 20.81 4.48 13.30
N GLU A 183 20.64 5.80 13.18
CA GLU A 183 21.72 6.78 13.39
C GLU A 183 22.25 6.73 14.83
N ALA A 184 21.37 6.59 15.82
CA ALA A 184 21.78 6.42 17.23
C ALA A 184 22.63 5.16 17.44
N LEU A 185 22.22 4.02 16.87
CA LEU A 185 22.97 2.76 16.96
C LEU A 185 24.31 2.78 16.20
N GLU A 186 24.44 3.62 15.18
CA GLU A 186 25.70 3.80 14.44
C GLU A 186 26.67 4.73 15.20
N MET A 187 26.16 5.66 16.03
CA MET A 187 26.99 6.53 16.88
C MET A 187 27.48 5.83 18.16
N ASP A 188 26.71 4.87 18.70
CA ASP A 188 27.05 4.12 19.91
C ASP A 188 27.90 2.85 19.63
N ALA A 189 28.28 2.61 18.37
CA ALA A 189 29.17 1.51 18.01
C ALA A 189 30.65 1.89 18.30
N PRO A 190 31.38 1.11 19.12
CA PRO A 190 32.77 1.40 19.51
C PRO A 190 33.78 1.25 18.35
#